data_AF-A0A094EKE5-F1
#
_entry.id   AF-A0A094EKE5-F1
#
_cell.length_a   1.000
_cell.length_b   1.000
_cell.length_c   1.000
_cell.angle_alpha   90.00
_cell.angle_beta   90.00
_cell.angle_gamma   90.00
#
_symmetry.space_group_name_H-M   'P 1'
#
loop_
_entity.id
_entity.type
_entity.pdbx_description
1 polymer ?
#
loop_
_entity_poly.entity_id
_entity_poly.type
_entity_poly.pdbx_seq_one_letter_code
_entity_poly.pdbx_strand_id
1 'polypeptide(L)'
;MRDQGPLSTIPYLPRLIIGQIVYGKITRTLHGQGTGRYSPVEIAALKLETWTALDALVAKGWVLGGEGPTDADASLFGFLASALTALANPETRAIVQGLPNLLAYAERVHEEYFSDYKKWD
;
A
#
# COMPACT_ATOMS: atom_id res chain seq x y z
N MET A 1 -2.78 -3.25 16.46
CA MET A 1 -2.03 -3.67 15.25
C MET A 1 -1.43 -5.07 15.34
N ARG A 2 -0.95 -5.55 16.50
CA ARG A 2 -0.44 -6.94 16.64
C ARG A 2 -1.54 -8.00 16.71
N ASP A 3 -2.69 -7.66 17.31
CA ASP A 3 -3.78 -8.61 17.55
C ASP A 3 -4.85 -8.63 16.45
N GLN A 4 -4.83 -7.63 15.56
CA GLN A 4 -5.66 -7.56 14.36
C GLN A 4 -4.73 -7.26 13.19
N GLY A 5 -4.42 -8.30 12.40
CA GLY A 5 -3.42 -8.27 11.34
C GLY A 5 -2.85 -9.66 11.04
N PRO A 6 -1.79 -9.77 10.21
CA PRO A 6 -1.27 -11.05 9.71
C PRO A 6 -0.69 -11.97 10.81
N LEU A 7 -0.37 -11.43 11.99
CA LEU A 7 0.16 -12.21 13.13
C LEU A 7 -0.93 -12.67 14.12
N SER A 8 -2.21 -12.34 13.87
CA SER A 8 -3.33 -12.70 14.77
C SER A 8 -3.54 -14.21 14.90
N THR A 9 -3.11 -14.99 13.89
CA THR A 9 -3.16 -16.46 13.89
C THR A 9 -2.12 -17.12 14.79
N ILE A 10 -1.09 -16.38 15.22
CA ILE A 10 -0.01 -16.88 16.08
C ILE A 10 -0.41 -16.73 17.55
N PRO A 11 -0.15 -17.71 18.44
CA PRO A 11 -0.39 -17.57 19.88
C PRO A 11 0.32 -16.37 20.50
N TYR A 12 -0.25 -15.82 21.58
CA TYR A 12 0.14 -14.52 22.15
C TYR A 12 1.65 -14.39 22.46
N LEU A 13 2.25 -15.36 23.16
CA LEU A 13 3.65 -15.27 23.57
C LEU A 13 4.64 -15.30 22.38
N PRO A 14 4.58 -16.28 21.45
CA PRO A 14 5.40 -16.25 20.24
C PRO A 14 5.16 -15.02 19.36
N ARG A 15 3.91 -14.53 19.28
CA ARG A 15 3.53 -13.35 18.48
C ARG A 15 4.33 -12.11 18.87
N LEU A 16 4.57 -11.90 20.16
CA LEU A 16 5.37 -10.76 20.64
C LEU A 16 6.81 -10.83 20.13
N ILE A 17 7.44 -12.00 20.22
CA ILE A 17 8.83 -12.21 19.80
C ILE A 17 8.96 -12.04 18.28
N ILE A 18 8.09 -12.72 17.52
CA ILE A 18 8.09 -12.66 16.06
C ILE A 18 7.84 -11.23 15.58
N GLY A 19 6.89 -10.51 16.20
CA GLY A 19 6.62 -9.12 15.86
C GLY A 19 7.83 -8.21 16.03
N GLN A 20 8.64 -8.41 17.08
CA GLN A 20 9.88 -7.64 17.28
C GLN A 20 10.96 -7.99 16.26
N ILE A 21 11.10 -9.27 15.92
CA ILE A 21 12.05 -9.72 14.88
C ILE A 21 11.69 -9.11 13.53
N VAL A 22 10.41 -9.15 13.14
CA VAL A 22 9.92 -8.57 11.89
C VAL A 22 10.15 -7.07 11.86
N TYR A 23 9.80 -6.35 12.93
CA TYR A 23 10.02 -4.91 13.03
C TYR A 23 11.49 -4.55 12.88
N GLY A 24 12.39 -5.21 13.62
CA GLY A 24 13.82 -4.95 13.55
C GLY A 24 14.41 -5.21 12.16
N LYS A 25 13.99 -6.28 11.48
CA LYS A 25 14.41 -6.58 10.10
C LYS A 25 13.95 -5.50 9.13
N ILE A 26 12.68 -5.09 9.19
CA ILE A 26 12.12 -4.06 8.31
C ILE A 26 12.85 -2.73 8.50
N THR A 27 13.02 -2.28 9.75
CA THR A 27 13.71 -1.02 10.07
C THR A 27 15.16 -1.03 9.57
N ARG A 28 15.88 -2.15 9.71
CA ARG A 28 17.25 -2.29 9.19
C ARG A 28 17.29 -2.22 7.66
N THR A 29 16.36 -2.87 6.97
CA THR A 29 16.27 -2.83 5.50
C THR A 29 15.98 -1.42 5.01
N LEU A 30 14.99 -0.73 5.60
CA LEU A 30 14.66 0.65 5.25
C LEU A 30 15.86 1.59 5.46
N HIS A 31 16.56 1.46 6.59
CA HIS A 31 17.75 2.27 6.84
C HIS A 31 18.90 1.95 5.87
N GLY A 32 19.07 0.68 5.48
CA GLY A 32 20.05 0.23 4.50
C GLY A 32 19.81 0.76 3.09
N GLN A 33 18.54 0.85 2.67
CA GLN A 33 18.11 1.43 1.40
C GLN A 33 18.11 2.97 1.40
N GLY A 34 18.26 3.60 2.58
CA GLY A 34 18.25 5.05 2.75
C GLY A 34 16.88 5.66 3.07
N THR A 35 15.78 4.97 2.76
CA THR A 35 14.41 5.46 3.02
C THR A 35 14.07 5.55 4.51
N GLY A 36 14.71 4.72 5.33
CA GLY A 36 14.60 4.79 6.80
C GLY A 36 15.39 5.93 7.44
N ARG A 37 16.09 6.77 6.66
CA ARG A 37 16.85 7.92 7.15
C ARG A 37 16.06 9.23 7.12
N TYR A 38 14.96 9.26 6.39
CA TYR A 38 14.08 10.42 6.34
C TYR A 38 13.41 10.67 7.69
N SER A 39 13.23 11.94 8.02
CA SER A 39 12.43 12.37 9.15
C SER A 39 10.95 12.02 8.93
N PRO A 40 10.14 11.93 10.00
CA PRO A 40 8.71 11.69 9.87
C PRO A 40 7.98 12.71 8.97
N VAL A 41 8.43 13.97 8.97
CA VAL A 41 7.84 15.04 8.15
C VAL A 41 8.16 14.82 6.66
N GLU A 42 9.41 14.48 6.33
CA GLU A 42 9.80 14.14 4.96
C GLU A 42 9.07 12.90 4.46
N ILE A 43 8.89 11.87 5.30
CA ILE A 43 8.12 10.67 4.96
C ILE A 43 6.67 11.03 4.65
N ALA A 44 6.03 11.88 5.45
CA ALA A 44 4.65 12.31 5.21
C ALA A 44 4.52 13.11 3.90
N ALA A 45 5.46 14.03 3.63
CA ALA A 45 5.48 14.81 2.40
C ALA A 45 5.68 13.91 1.16
N LEU A 46 6.69 13.03 1.18
CA LEU A 46 6.98 12.10 0.09
C LEU A 46 5.80 11.17 -0.19
N LYS A 47 5.12 10.69 0.86
CA LYS A 47 3.92 9.85 0.74
C LYS A 47 2.82 10.60 -0.02
N LEU A 48 2.49 11.82 0.41
CA LEU A 48 1.45 12.63 -0.23
C LEU A 48 1.80 12.94 -1.68
N GLU A 49 3.03 13.37 -1.93
CA GLU A 49 3.54 13.67 -3.28
C GLU A 49 3.45 12.45 -4.20
N THR A 50 3.91 11.29 -3.74
CA THR A 50 3.92 10.04 -4.52
C THR A 50 2.49 9.64 -4.92
N TRP A 51 1.55 9.62 -3.99
CA TRP A 51 0.17 9.24 -4.30
C TRP A 51 -0.52 10.25 -5.20
N THR A 52 -0.30 11.55 -4.98
CA THR A 52 -0.86 12.60 -5.85
C THR A 52 -0.33 12.50 -7.28
N ALA A 53 0.97 12.22 -7.44
CA ALA A 53 1.57 12.02 -8.75
C ALA A 53 1.00 10.79 -9.46
N LEU A 54 0.80 9.69 -8.74
CA LEU A 54 0.18 8.48 -9.28
C LEU A 54 -1.28 8.72 -9.68
N ASP A 55 -2.04 9.51 -8.93
CA ASP A 55 -3.41 9.92 -9.30
C ASP A 55 -3.46 10.66 -10.63
N ALA A 56 -2.58 11.66 -10.79
CA ALA A 56 -2.45 12.38 -12.05
C ALA A 56 -1.98 11.48 -13.20
N LEU A 57 -1.13 10.48 -12.92
CA LEU A 57 -0.61 9.54 -13.91
C LEU A 57 -1.72 8.64 -14.48
N VAL A 58 -2.50 8.00 -13.60
CA VAL A 58 -3.54 7.04 -14.00
C VAL A 58 -4.81 7.69 -14.53
N ALA A 59 -4.98 9.01 -14.36
CA ALA A 59 -6.09 9.77 -14.93
C ALA A 59 -6.19 9.64 -16.47
N LYS A 60 -5.10 9.25 -17.14
CA LYS A 60 -5.02 9.08 -18.60
C LYS A 60 -5.17 7.62 -19.05
N GLY A 61 -5.33 6.66 -18.13
CA GLY A 61 -5.43 5.23 -18.43
C GLY A 61 -4.42 4.39 -17.67
N TRP A 62 -3.85 3.40 -18.34
CA TRP A 62 -2.82 2.51 -17.78
C TRP A 62 -1.53 3.27 -17.44
N VAL A 63 -0.76 2.77 -16.47
CA VAL A 63 0.43 3.43 -15.91
C VAL A 63 1.44 3.81 -17.00
N LEU A 64 1.62 2.96 -18.01
CA LEU A 64 2.53 3.19 -19.13
C LEU A 64 1.82 3.67 -20.42
N GLY A 65 0.51 3.96 -20.36
CA GLY A 65 -0.25 4.56 -21.46
C GLY A 65 -0.49 3.68 -22.68
N GLY A 66 -0.30 2.35 -22.57
CA GLY A 66 -0.60 1.39 -23.64
C GLY A 66 -2.10 1.07 -23.77
N GLU A 67 -2.45 0.15 -24.67
CA GLU A 67 -3.84 -0.30 -24.86
C GLU A 67 -4.35 -1.20 -23.72
N GLY A 68 -3.43 -1.91 -23.04
CA GLY A 68 -3.73 -2.83 -21.95
C GLY A 68 -2.80 -2.65 -20.75
N PRO A 69 -3.08 -3.34 -19.63
CA PRO A 69 -2.24 -3.27 -18.45
C PRO A 69 -0.89 -3.95 -18.69
N THR A 70 0.08 -3.53 -17.90
CA THR A 70 1.43 -4.08 -17.83
C THR A 70 1.76 -4.51 -16.41
N ASP A 71 2.96 -5.05 -16.19
CA ASP A 71 3.45 -5.38 -14.84
C ASP A 71 3.51 -4.16 -13.91
N ALA A 72 3.61 -2.94 -14.47
CA ALA A 72 3.54 -1.70 -13.69
C ALA A 72 2.14 -1.50 -13.08
N ASP A 73 1.09 -1.82 -13.83
CA ASP A 73 -0.30 -1.74 -13.41
C ASP A 73 -0.60 -2.78 -12.31
N ALA A 74 -0.08 -4.00 -12.47
CA ALA A 74 -0.16 -5.05 -11.45
C ALA A 74 0.56 -4.65 -10.16
N SER A 75 1.76 -4.06 -10.29
CA SER A 75 2.54 -3.56 -9.16
C SER A 75 1.80 -2.45 -8.41
N LEU A 76 1.30 -1.45 -9.14
CA LEU A 76 0.52 -0.34 -8.57
C LEU A 76 -0.74 -0.86 -7.86
N PHE A 77 -1.47 -1.78 -8.50
CA PHE A 77 -2.67 -2.38 -7.91
C PHE A 77 -2.35 -3.13 -6.61
N GLY A 78 -1.26 -3.89 -6.55
CA GLY A 78 -0.83 -4.55 -5.31
C GLY A 78 -0.59 -3.57 -4.16
N PHE A 79 0.02 -2.41 -4.45
CA PHE A 79 0.19 -1.35 -3.45
C PHE A 79 -1.14 -0.69 -3.06
N LEU A 80 -2.03 -0.42 -4.02
CA LEU A 80 -3.35 0.16 -3.76
C LEU A 80 -4.23 -0.76 -2.90
N ALA A 81 -4.33 -2.03 -3.27
CA ALA A 81 -5.08 -3.03 -2.52
C ALA A 81 -4.54 -3.18 -1.08
N SER A 82 -3.21 -3.19 -0.92
CA SER A 82 -2.56 -3.23 0.40
C SER A 82 -2.87 -1.97 1.21
N ALA A 83 -2.78 -0.78 0.60
CA ALA A 83 -3.03 0.49 1.27
C ALA A 83 -4.50 0.64 1.71
N LEU A 84 -5.44 0.20 0.88
CA LEU A 84 -6.88 0.28 1.17
C LEU A 84 -7.32 -0.73 2.23
N THR A 85 -6.68 -1.90 2.29
CA THR A 85 -7.02 -2.98 3.24
C THR A 85 -6.32 -2.85 4.59
N ALA A 86 -5.13 -2.23 4.65
CA ALA A 86 -4.31 -2.22 5.86
C ALA A 86 -4.88 -1.32 6.98
N LEU A 87 -5.35 -1.93 8.07
CA LEU A 87 -5.73 -1.23 9.32
C LEU A 87 -4.56 -0.54 10.03
N ALA A 88 -3.34 -0.95 9.71
CA ALA A 88 -2.10 -0.47 10.31
C ALA A 88 -1.72 0.97 9.91
N ASN A 89 -2.27 1.49 8.83
CA ASN A 89 -1.85 2.77 8.25
C ASN A 89 -3.05 3.59 7.77
N PRO A 90 -3.88 4.09 8.71
CA PRO A 90 -5.12 4.81 8.38
C PRO A 90 -4.85 6.10 7.58
N GLU A 91 -3.69 6.74 7.78
CA GLU A 91 -3.29 7.94 7.04
C GLU A 91 -3.15 7.66 5.54
N THR A 92 -2.47 6.58 5.17
CA THR A 92 -2.28 6.23 3.75
C THR A 92 -3.61 5.82 3.12
N ARG A 93 -4.45 5.08 3.86
CA ARG A 93 -5.81 4.74 3.41
C ARG A 93 -6.62 6.01 3.11
N ALA A 94 -6.59 7.00 4.01
CA ALA A 94 -7.30 8.26 3.83
C ALA A 94 -6.78 9.06 2.62
N ILE A 95 -5.46 9.11 2.41
CA ILE A 95 -4.87 9.77 1.23
C ILE A 95 -5.38 9.10 -0.05
N VAL A 96 -5.26 7.77 -0.17
CA VAL A 96 -5.69 7.06 -1.38
C VAL A 96 -7.19 7.20 -1.62
N GLN A 97 -8.02 7.13 -0.57
CA GLN A 97 -9.48 7.34 -0.68
C GLN A 97 -9.85 8.77 -1.11
N GLY A 98 -9.00 9.76 -0.84
CA GLY A 98 -9.18 11.15 -1.28
C GLY A 98 -8.73 11.43 -2.72
N LEU A 99 -8.15 10.44 -3.41
CA LEU A 99 -7.60 10.56 -4.76
C LEU A 99 -8.49 9.79 -5.75
N PRO A 100 -9.40 10.49 -6.47
CA PRO A 100 -10.49 9.85 -7.18
C PRO A 100 -10.03 9.01 -8.38
N ASN A 101 -8.97 9.42 -9.08
CA ASN A 101 -8.48 8.66 -10.23
C ASN A 101 -7.82 7.36 -9.76
N LEU A 102 -7.06 7.38 -8.65
CA LEU A 102 -6.50 6.17 -8.06
C LEU A 102 -7.56 5.22 -7.54
N LEU A 103 -8.59 5.74 -6.87
CA LEU A 103 -9.66 4.90 -6.34
C LEU A 103 -10.43 4.23 -7.49
N ALA A 104 -10.84 4.99 -8.51
CA ALA A 104 -11.50 4.45 -9.69
C ALA A 104 -10.60 3.46 -10.45
N TYR A 105 -9.30 3.75 -10.52
CA TYR A 105 -8.32 2.85 -11.11
C TYR A 105 -8.24 1.51 -10.36
N ALA A 106 -8.16 1.55 -9.02
CA ALA A 106 -8.14 0.35 -8.19
C ALA A 106 -9.43 -0.47 -8.34
N GLU A 107 -10.59 0.19 -8.33
CA GLU A 107 -11.89 -0.45 -8.51
C GLU A 107 -12.00 -1.14 -9.86
N ARG A 108 -11.60 -0.46 -10.94
CA ARG A 108 -11.61 -1.01 -12.30
C ARG A 108 -10.74 -2.26 -12.42
N VAL A 109 -9.50 -2.20 -11.92
CA VAL A 109 -8.60 -3.37 -11.94
C VAL A 109 -9.15 -4.52 -11.10
N HIS A 110 -9.73 -4.23 -9.93
CA HIS A 110 -10.36 -5.24 -9.09
C HIS A 110 -11.54 -5.92 -9.78
N GLU A 111 -12.42 -5.13 -10.40
CA GLU A 111 -13.61 -5.66 -11.09
C GLU A 111 -13.26 -6.48 -12.32
N GLU A 112 -12.23 -6.09 -13.07
CA GLU A 112 -11.83 -6.78 -14.29
C GLU A 112 -11.07 -8.08 -13.99
N TYR A 113 -10.18 -8.08 -12.99
CA TYR A 113 -9.24 -9.19 -12.77
C TYR A 113 -9.47 -9.98 -11.48
N PHE A 114 -10.20 -9.43 -10.51
CA PHE A 114 -10.36 -9.98 -9.16
C PHE A 114 -11.81 -9.92 -8.65
N SER A 115 -12.80 -9.95 -9.54
CA SER A 115 -14.22 -9.82 -9.20
C SER A 115 -14.72 -10.87 -8.21
N ASP A 116 -14.11 -12.05 -8.19
CA ASP A 116 -14.42 -13.13 -7.24
C ASP A 116 -13.91 -12.86 -5.80
N TYR A 117 -13.08 -11.83 -5.62
CA TYR A 117 -12.52 -11.45 -4.32
C TYR A 117 -13.27 -10.27 -3.70
N LYS A 118 -13.34 -10.25 -2.37
CA LYS A 118 -13.84 -9.10 -1.63
C LYS A 118 -12.89 -7.90 -1.82
N LYS A 119 -13.45 -6.68 -1.92
CA LYS A 119 -12.69 -5.42 -1.97
C LYS A 119 -12.03 -5.11 -0.60
N TRP A 120 -11.83 -3.84 -0.25
CA TRP A 120 -10.99 -3.37 0.86
C TRP A 120 -11.70 -3.30 2.24
N ASP A 121 -12.52 -4.30 2.55
CA ASP A 121 -13.26 -4.43 3.81
C ASP A 121 -12.50 -5.20 4.90
#